data_AF-A0A972PK77-F1
#
_entry.id   AF-A0A972PK77-F1
#
_cell.length_a   1.000
_cell.length_b   1.000
_cell.length_c   1.000
_cell.angle_alpha   90.00
_cell.angle_beta   90.00
_cell.angle_gamma   90.00
#
_symmetry.space_group_name_H-M   'P 1'
#
loop_
_entity.id
_entity.type
_entity.pdbx_description
1 polymer ?
#
loop_
_entity_poly.entity_id
_entity_poly.type
_entity_poly.pdbx_seq_one_letter_code
_entity_poly.pdbx_strand_id
1 'polypeptide(L)'
;MADPLQEFVPARQRGVILHAGLLLLFTAASAGFLLLALAQELRGFFILYLVGCVGAFLPIPLLLYRLFSLLRAKYVIDREGLHIQWGLRTEDIPMQEIEWLRPADEMPYEIPLPRYSVQGSIIGVQYSEELGKLEFVASDSSSLVLIACKTKVLVISPADLKGFQRTFNRFIEMGSIAPIQPHSANVELLLTGILKDKYARSFTLGAMVLSIGLLLAVSFIIPVRDTITLGFNPAAEAIESSPSDRLLLLPLFSLLMLFLDAAAGAYFFRKEGFRTASYFIFASSLILPLSFLLLIFFFVL
;
A
#
# COMPACT_ATOMS: atom_id res chain seq x y z
N MET A 1 -26.43 -17.94 26.25
CA MET A 1 -25.92 -18.70 25.09
C MET A 1 -25.68 -17.64 24.03
N ALA A 2 -24.42 -17.35 23.67
CA ALA A 2 -24.15 -16.39 22.60
C ALA A 2 -24.67 -17.00 21.29
N ASP A 3 -25.51 -16.28 20.55
CA ASP A 3 -25.96 -16.72 19.24
C ASP A 3 -24.74 -16.91 18.32
N PRO A 4 -24.75 -17.90 17.43
CA PRO A 4 -23.59 -18.19 16.59
C PRO A 4 -23.37 -17.06 15.59
N LEU A 5 -22.22 -16.38 15.71
CA LEU A 5 -21.69 -15.46 14.71
C LEU A 5 -21.70 -16.13 13.33
N GLN A 6 -22.29 -15.47 12.33
CA GLN A 6 -22.32 -16.01 10.98
C GLN A 6 -21.37 -15.24 10.07
N GLU A 7 -20.36 -15.96 9.57
CA GLU A 7 -19.31 -15.41 8.71
C GLU A 7 -19.63 -15.62 7.23
N PHE A 8 -19.48 -14.55 6.46
CA PHE A 8 -19.58 -14.51 5.01
C PHE A 8 -18.27 -14.01 4.43
N VAL A 9 -17.82 -14.64 3.35
CA VAL A 9 -16.59 -14.25 2.65
C VAL A 9 -16.92 -13.65 1.28
N PRO A 10 -16.11 -12.70 0.78
CA PRO A 10 -16.27 -12.20 -0.58
C PRO A 10 -15.89 -13.25 -1.63
N ALA A 11 -16.24 -13.01 -2.89
CA ALA A 11 -15.80 -13.84 -4.01
C ALA A 11 -14.29 -13.64 -4.26
N ARG A 12 -13.46 -14.58 -3.78
CA ARG A 12 -11.98 -14.45 -3.82
C ARG A 12 -11.34 -14.95 -5.10
N GLN A 13 -11.91 -15.95 -5.78
CA GLN A 13 -11.20 -16.71 -6.83
C GLN A 13 -10.62 -15.83 -7.94
N ARG A 14 -11.46 -15.01 -8.60
CA ARG A 14 -11.02 -14.15 -9.71
C ARG A 14 -9.98 -13.11 -9.28
N GLY A 15 -10.22 -12.47 -8.12
CA GLY A 15 -9.30 -11.50 -7.55
C GLY A 15 -7.96 -12.11 -7.14
N VAL A 16 -7.97 -13.31 -6.55
CA VAL A 16 -6.75 -14.05 -6.18
C VAL A 16 -5.96 -14.43 -7.41
N ILE A 17 -6.60 -14.95 -8.47
CA ILE A 17 -5.93 -15.30 -9.72
C ILE A 17 -5.28 -14.05 -10.35
N LEU A 18 -6.02 -12.94 -10.43
CA LEU A 18 -5.51 -11.70 -10.98
C LEU A 18 -4.32 -11.16 -10.17
N HIS A 19 -4.46 -11.04 -8.84
CA HIS A 19 -3.41 -10.49 -8.00
C HIS A 19 -2.19 -11.41 -7.88
N ALA A 20 -2.38 -12.73 -7.79
CA ALA A 20 -1.29 -13.70 -7.78
C ALA A 20 -0.56 -13.74 -9.13
N GLY A 21 -1.30 -13.67 -10.25
CA GLY A 21 -0.71 -13.60 -11.59
C GLY A 21 0.11 -12.33 -11.80
N LEU A 22 -0.41 -11.17 -11.40
CA LEU A 22 0.34 -9.91 -11.44
C LEU A 22 1.56 -9.96 -10.51
N LEU A 23 1.42 -10.51 -9.31
CA LEU A 23 2.53 -10.62 -8.37
C LEU A 23 3.63 -11.51 -8.92
N LEU A 24 3.29 -12.65 -9.52
CA LEU A 24 4.23 -13.53 -10.21
C LEU A 24 4.91 -12.82 -11.39
N LEU A 25 4.15 -12.09 -12.20
CA LEU A 25 4.69 -11.34 -13.33
C LEU A 25 5.71 -10.28 -12.88
N PHE A 26 5.37 -9.47 -11.88
CA PHE A 26 6.24 -8.41 -11.39
C PHE A 26 7.45 -8.94 -10.62
N THR A 27 7.30 -10.02 -9.84
CA THR A 27 8.46 -10.67 -9.19
C THR A 27 9.38 -11.32 -10.22
N ALA A 28 8.84 -12.01 -11.23
CA ALA A 28 9.63 -12.59 -12.32
C ALA A 28 10.32 -11.52 -13.16
N ALA A 29 9.66 -10.41 -13.45
CA ALA A 29 10.26 -9.27 -14.16
C ALA A 29 11.37 -8.62 -13.33
N SER A 30 11.12 -8.36 -12.04
CA SER A 30 12.11 -7.79 -11.13
C SER A 30 13.34 -8.70 -10.99
N ALA A 31 13.14 -10.01 -10.78
CA ALA A 31 14.21 -10.99 -10.74
C ALA A 31 14.94 -11.13 -12.08
N GLY A 32 14.21 -11.13 -13.20
CA GLY A 32 14.78 -11.20 -14.55
C GLY A 32 15.67 -9.99 -14.85
N PHE A 33 15.19 -8.77 -14.54
CA PHE A 33 15.99 -7.56 -14.66
C PHE A 33 17.22 -7.57 -13.75
N LEU A 34 17.08 -8.09 -12.52
CA LEU A 34 18.22 -8.24 -11.61
C LEU A 34 19.26 -9.24 -12.16
N LEU A 35 18.83 -10.39 -12.67
CA LEU A 35 19.72 -11.38 -13.28
C LEU A 35 20.41 -10.83 -14.53
N LEU A 36 19.68 -10.10 -15.37
CA LEU A 36 20.26 -9.42 -16.54
C LEU A 36 21.26 -8.35 -16.11
N ALA A 37 20.98 -7.58 -15.05
CA ALA A 37 21.93 -6.61 -14.51
C ALA A 37 23.20 -7.32 -13.99
N LEU A 38 23.06 -8.42 -13.25
CA LEU A 38 24.20 -9.18 -12.73
C LEU A 38 25.04 -9.87 -13.82
N ALA A 39 24.46 -10.16 -14.98
CA ALA A 39 25.15 -10.78 -16.11
C ALA A 39 25.87 -9.77 -17.02
N GLN A 40 25.62 -8.47 -16.86
CA GLN A 40 26.32 -7.42 -17.59
C GLN A 40 27.57 -7.00 -16.83
N GLU A 41 28.65 -6.71 -17.55
CA GLU A 41 29.73 -5.90 -16.99
C GLU A 41 29.17 -4.51 -16.62
N LEU A 42 29.81 -3.76 -15.72
CA LEU A 42 29.31 -2.45 -15.27
C LEU A 42 29.32 -1.35 -16.36
N ARG A 43 29.44 -1.73 -17.63
CA ARG A 43 29.33 -0.91 -18.83
C ARG A 43 28.14 -1.39 -19.68
N GLY A 44 27.47 -0.47 -20.39
CA GLY A 44 26.34 -0.81 -21.28
C GLY A 44 24.96 -0.69 -20.63
N PHE A 45 24.08 -1.68 -20.84
CA PHE A 45 22.66 -1.63 -20.43
C PHE A 45 22.40 -1.95 -18.95
N PHE A 46 23.45 -2.20 -18.15
CA PHE A 46 23.38 -2.49 -16.71
C PHE A 46 22.39 -1.59 -15.97
N ILE A 47 22.48 -0.28 -16.22
CA ILE A 47 21.68 0.76 -15.58
C ILE A 47 20.20 0.62 -15.94
N LEU A 48 19.89 0.36 -17.22
CA LEU A 48 18.51 0.19 -17.68
C LEU A 48 17.86 -1.04 -17.03
N TYR A 49 18.62 -2.13 -16.87
CA TYR A 49 18.15 -3.31 -16.17
C TYR A 49 17.94 -3.04 -14.69
N LEU A 50 18.83 -2.29 -14.03
CA LEU A 50 18.68 -1.97 -12.60
C LEU A 50 17.49 -1.02 -12.36
N VAL A 51 17.28 -0.01 -13.21
CA VAL A 51 16.09 0.85 -13.19
C VAL A 51 14.83 0.02 -13.47
N GLY A 52 14.88 -0.89 -14.45
CA GLY A 52 13.80 -1.84 -14.75
C GLY A 52 13.46 -2.74 -13.54
N CYS A 53 14.47 -3.22 -12.82
CA CYS A 53 14.32 -4.02 -11.61
C CYS A 53 13.59 -3.24 -10.52
N VAL A 54 14.01 -2.00 -10.25
CA VAL A 54 13.37 -1.13 -9.23
C VAL A 54 11.94 -0.78 -9.66
N GLY A 55 11.73 -0.45 -10.93
CA GLY A 55 10.41 -0.16 -11.49
C GLY A 55 9.44 -1.34 -11.38
N ALA A 56 9.91 -2.55 -11.70
CA ALA A 56 9.13 -3.78 -11.56
C ALA A 56 8.92 -4.19 -10.09
N PHE A 57 9.82 -3.81 -9.19
CA PHE A 57 9.70 -4.08 -7.75
C PHE A 57 8.65 -3.18 -7.08
N LEU A 58 8.53 -1.92 -7.50
CA LEU A 58 7.67 -0.91 -6.88
C LEU A 58 6.18 -1.32 -6.69
N PRO A 59 5.50 -1.98 -7.66
CA PRO A 59 4.12 -2.41 -7.46
C PRO A 59 3.96 -3.68 -6.59
N ILE A 60 5.04 -4.43 -6.33
CA ILE A 60 4.97 -5.73 -5.61
C ILE A 60 4.37 -5.57 -4.20
N PRO A 61 4.84 -4.65 -3.34
CA PRO A 61 4.26 -4.48 -2.00
C PRO A 61 2.77 -4.13 -2.02
N LEU A 62 2.33 -3.32 -2.99
CA LEU A 62 0.92 -2.95 -3.16
C LEU A 62 0.06 -4.17 -3.56
N LEU A 63 0.53 -4.97 -4.53
CA LEU A 63 -0.14 -6.19 -4.95
C LEU A 63 -0.20 -7.22 -3.83
N LEU A 64 0.89 -7.36 -3.07
CA LEU A 64 0.98 -8.27 -1.93
C LEU A 64 -0.02 -7.86 -0.84
N TYR A 65 -0.11 -6.57 -0.52
CA TYR A 65 -1.13 -6.06 0.41
C TYR A 65 -2.55 -6.29 -0.10
N ARG A 66 -2.84 -6.03 -1.38
CA ARG A 66 -4.17 -6.28 -1.97
C ARG A 66 -4.56 -7.75 -1.90
N LEU A 67 -3.65 -8.66 -2.25
CA LEU A 67 -3.86 -10.10 -2.16
C LEU A 67 -4.09 -10.53 -0.70
N PHE A 68 -3.22 -10.10 0.22
CA PHE A 68 -3.37 -10.36 1.65
C PHE A 68 -4.71 -9.86 2.20
N SER A 69 -5.12 -8.66 1.78
CA SER A 69 -6.37 -8.04 2.19
C SER A 69 -7.58 -8.85 1.74
N LEU A 70 -7.60 -9.28 0.48
CA LEU A 70 -8.65 -10.14 -0.08
C LEU A 70 -8.71 -11.53 0.59
N LEU A 71 -7.55 -12.12 0.89
CA LEU A 71 -7.48 -13.43 1.55
C LEU A 71 -8.01 -13.39 3.00
N ARG A 72 -7.84 -12.26 3.69
CA ARG A 72 -8.35 -12.04 5.05
C ARG A 72 -9.72 -11.36 5.09
N ALA A 73 -10.29 -11.03 3.95
CA ALA A 73 -11.55 -10.31 3.89
C ALA A 73 -12.72 -11.19 4.38
N LYS A 74 -13.48 -10.69 5.35
CA LYS A 74 -14.67 -11.37 5.89
C LYS A 74 -15.69 -10.35 6.37
N TYR A 75 -16.95 -10.76 6.30
CA TYR A 75 -18.12 -10.03 6.78
C TYR A 75 -18.79 -10.91 7.82
N VAL A 76 -18.82 -10.49 9.07
CA VAL A 76 -19.45 -11.24 10.17
C VAL A 76 -20.68 -10.47 10.61
N ILE A 77 -21.84 -11.13 10.58
CA ILE A 77 -23.07 -10.55 11.10
C ILE A 77 -23.36 -11.19 12.46
N ASP A 78 -23.69 -10.35 13.43
CA ASP A 78 -24.22 -10.72 14.72
C ASP A 78 -25.52 -9.95 15.02
N ARG A 79 -26.17 -10.26 16.15
CA ARG A 79 -27.32 -9.51 16.69
C ARG A 79 -27.02 -8.06 16.99
N GLU A 80 -25.79 -7.78 17.42
CA GLU A 80 -25.40 -6.44 17.85
C GLU A 80 -24.92 -5.57 16.70
N GLY A 81 -24.49 -6.17 15.58
CA GLY A 81 -24.04 -5.42 14.42
C GLY A 81 -23.37 -6.23 13.32
N LEU A 82 -22.84 -5.48 12.36
CA LEU A 82 -22.08 -5.97 11.23
C LEU A 82 -20.60 -5.64 11.43
N HIS A 83 -19.76 -6.66 11.46
CA HIS A 83 -18.32 -6.56 11.56
C HIS A 83 -17.68 -6.86 10.21
N ILE A 84 -16.82 -5.97 9.75
CA ILE A 84 -16.21 -6.07 8.43
C ILE A 84 -14.71 -6.01 8.61
N GLN A 85 -14.03 -7.04 8.15
CA GLN A 85 -12.59 -7.08 8.13
C GLN A 85 -12.14 -7.13 6.67
N TRP A 86 -11.25 -6.21 6.31
CA TRP A 86 -10.65 -6.12 4.99
C TRP A 86 -9.14 -5.88 5.14
N GLY A 87 -8.38 -6.97 5.19
CA GLY A 87 -6.94 -6.93 5.48
C GLY A 87 -6.64 -6.40 6.87
N LEU A 88 -6.01 -5.22 6.92
CA LEU A 88 -5.69 -4.52 8.17
C LEU A 88 -6.78 -3.50 8.58
N ARG A 89 -7.83 -3.34 7.77
CA ARG A 89 -8.99 -2.52 8.08
C ARG A 89 -10.07 -3.34 8.80
N THR A 90 -10.62 -2.81 9.88
CA THR A 90 -11.80 -3.33 10.57
C THR A 90 -12.84 -2.22 10.72
N GLU A 91 -14.10 -2.56 10.47
CA GLU A 91 -15.24 -1.66 10.58
C GLU A 91 -16.37 -2.40 11.32
N ASP A 92 -16.80 -1.87 12.45
CA ASP A 92 -17.86 -2.40 13.28
C ASP A 92 -19.04 -1.43 13.25
N ILE A 93 -20.17 -1.88 12.69
CA ILE A 93 -21.37 -1.08 12.48
C ILE A 93 -22.49 -1.63 13.38
N PRO A 94 -22.98 -0.85 14.35
CA PRO A 94 -24.08 -1.28 15.22
C PRO A 94 -25.35 -1.50 14.40
N MET A 95 -26.14 -2.51 14.76
CA MET A 95 -27.38 -2.84 14.04
C MET A 95 -28.36 -1.66 13.97
N GLN A 96 -28.34 -0.80 14.99
CA GLN A 96 -29.20 0.40 15.14
C GLN A 96 -28.79 1.56 14.21
N GLU A 97 -27.60 1.51 13.63
CA GLU A 97 -27.16 2.50 12.64
C GLU A 97 -27.59 2.14 11.23
N ILE A 98 -27.94 0.88 10.98
CA ILE A 98 -28.33 0.38 9.66
C ILE A 98 -29.78 0.74 9.40
N GLU A 99 -30.03 1.60 8.41
CA GLU A 99 -31.36 2.04 8.02
C GLU A 99 -32.02 1.08 7.02
N TRP A 100 -31.22 0.60 6.06
CA TRP A 100 -31.67 -0.36 5.07
C TRP A 100 -30.51 -1.12 4.45
N LEU A 101 -30.83 -2.30 3.92
CA LEU A 101 -29.92 -3.16 3.17
C LEU A 101 -30.59 -3.54 1.85
N ARG A 102 -29.93 -3.26 0.72
CA ARG A 102 -30.46 -3.57 -0.61
C ARG A 102 -29.37 -4.02 -1.59
N PRO A 103 -29.62 -5.02 -2.44
CA PRO A 103 -28.72 -5.35 -3.55
C PRO A 103 -28.59 -4.18 -4.53
N ALA A 104 -27.43 -4.09 -5.17
CA ALA A 104 -27.19 -3.11 -6.24
C ALA A 104 -28.14 -3.27 -7.43
N ASP A 105 -28.50 -4.51 -7.77
CA ASP A 105 -29.37 -4.82 -8.91
C ASP A 105 -30.81 -4.34 -8.72
N GLU A 106 -31.21 -4.06 -7.47
CA GLU A 106 -32.53 -3.53 -7.11
C GLU A 106 -32.52 -1.99 -7.02
N MET A 107 -31.37 -1.34 -7.21
CA MET A 107 -31.29 0.11 -7.19
C MET A 107 -31.77 0.69 -8.53
N PRO A 108 -32.58 1.76 -8.51
CA PRO A 108 -33.03 2.42 -9.73
C PRO A 108 -31.93 3.25 -10.42
N TYR A 109 -30.73 3.29 -9.85
CA TYR A 109 -29.63 4.17 -10.24
C TYR A 109 -28.32 3.39 -10.40
N GLU A 110 -27.49 3.82 -11.34
CA GLU A 110 -26.16 3.25 -11.52
C GLU A 110 -25.23 3.66 -10.36
N ILE A 111 -24.52 2.68 -9.82
CA ILE A 111 -23.60 2.90 -8.71
C ILE A 111 -22.22 3.26 -9.28
N PRO A 112 -21.71 4.49 -9.05
CA PRO A 112 -20.43 4.90 -9.61
C PRO A 112 -19.29 4.13 -8.93
N LEU A 113 -18.57 3.33 -9.71
CA LEU A 113 -17.41 2.59 -9.22
C LEU A 113 -16.21 3.53 -8.98
N PRO A 114 -15.36 3.25 -7.98
CA PRO A 114 -14.10 3.98 -7.78
C PRO A 114 -13.18 3.87 -9.01
N ARG A 115 -12.45 4.96 -9.34
CA ARG A 115 -11.52 5.02 -10.50
C ARG A 115 -10.45 3.93 -10.54
N TYR A 116 -10.01 3.43 -9.39
CA TYR A 116 -8.97 2.40 -9.27
C TYR A 116 -9.54 1.05 -8.83
N SER A 117 -10.80 0.79 -9.18
CA SER A 117 -11.46 -0.50 -8.95
C SER A 117 -10.80 -1.58 -9.81
N VAL A 118 -10.29 -2.61 -9.15
CA VAL A 118 -9.75 -3.79 -9.79
C VAL A 118 -10.48 -5.00 -9.23
N GLN A 119 -10.70 -6.02 -10.05
CA GLN A 119 -11.32 -7.25 -9.57
C GLN A 119 -10.50 -7.84 -8.40
N GLY A 120 -11.18 -8.16 -7.30
CA GLY A 120 -10.58 -8.54 -6.03
C GLY A 120 -10.29 -7.39 -5.07
N SER A 121 -10.41 -6.13 -5.50
CA SER A 121 -10.11 -4.95 -4.69
C SER A 121 -10.87 -3.72 -5.23
N ILE A 122 -12.16 -3.65 -4.93
CA ILE A 122 -13.00 -2.47 -5.15
C ILE A 122 -13.09 -1.75 -3.81
N ILE A 123 -12.09 -0.90 -3.57
CA ILE A 123 -11.97 -0.11 -2.35
C ILE A 123 -11.92 1.36 -2.73
N GLY A 124 -12.67 2.19 -2.01
CA GLY A 124 -12.63 3.62 -2.20
C GLY A 124 -13.87 4.32 -1.67
N VAL A 125 -13.85 5.64 -1.75
CA VAL A 125 -15.00 6.48 -1.42
C VAL A 125 -15.46 7.18 -2.68
N GLN A 126 -16.75 7.15 -2.94
CA GLN A 126 -17.42 7.93 -3.98
C GLN A 126 -18.57 8.73 -3.37
N TYR A 127 -18.98 9.75 -4.09
CA TYR A 127 -20.16 10.54 -3.76
C TYR A 127 -21.18 10.37 -4.88
N SER A 128 -22.39 9.99 -4.51
CA SER A 128 -23.56 9.97 -5.38
C SER A 128 -24.52 11.07 -4.90
N GLU A 129 -25.16 11.77 -5.83
CA GLU A 129 -26.14 12.81 -5.50
C GLU A 129 -27.35 12.24 -4.74
N GLU A 130 -27.69 10.97 -4.98
CA GLU A 130 -28.89 10.33 -4.43
C GLU A 130 -28.60 9.46 -3.20
N LEU A 131 -27.43 8.79 -3.17
CA LEU A 131 -27.04 7.88 -2.08
C LEU A 131 -26.04 8.51 -1.09
N GLY A 132 -25.57 9.73 -1.36
CA GLY A 132 -24.58 10.41 -0.55
C GLY A 132 -23.20 9.75 -0.63
N LYS A 133 -22.55 9.58 0.54
CA LYS A 133 -21.19 9.04 0.64
C LYS A 133 -21.20 7.52 0.55
N LEU A 134 -20.72 6.98 -0.57
CA LEU A 134 -20.54 5.56 -0.83
C LEU A 134 -19.13 5.13 -0.43
N GLU A 135 -19.02 4.14 0.44
CA GLU A 135 -17.76 3.54 0.84
C GLU A 135 -17.69 2.07 0.38
N PHE A 136 -16.79 1.78 -0.55
CA PHE A 136 -16.64 0.47 -1.17
C PHE A 136 -15.65 -0.39 -0.38
N VAL A 137 -16.09 -1.59 -0.03
CA VAL A 137 -15.30 -2.68 0.57
C VAL A 137 -15.76 -3.98 -0.08
N ALA A 138 -15.52 -4.10 -1.38
CA ALA A 138 -16.01 -5.19 -2.22
C ALA A 138 -14.88 -5.86 -3.03
N SER A 139 -15.06 -7.13 -3.35
CA SER A 139 -14.19 -7.89 -4.26
C SER A 139 -14.69 -7.88 -5.70
N ASP A 140 -16.00 -7.81 -5.92
CA ASP A 140 -16.63 -7.97 -7.23
C ASP A 140 -17.75 -6.95 -7.44
N SER A 141 -17.92 -6.48 -8.67
CA SER A 141 -18.92 -5.47 -9.02
C SER A 141 -20.28 -6.06 -9.38
N SER A 142 -20.36 -7.37 -9.66
CA SER A 142 -21.60 -8.02 -10.09
C SER A 142 -22.53 -8.46 -8.96
N SER A 143 -22.04 -8.48 -7.71
CA SER A 143 -22.81 -8.97 -6.56
C SER A 143 -22.67 -8.01 -5.39
N LEU A 144 -23.01 -6.74 -5.64
CA LEU A 144 -22.88 -5.67 -4.66
C LEU A 144 -24.13 -5.57 -3.78
N VAL A 145 -23.91 -5.28 -2.51
CA VAL A 145 -24.94 -4.98 -1.51
C VAL A 145 -24.62 -3.64 -0.87
N LEU A 146 -25.63 -2.79 -0.82
CA LEU A 146 -25.57 -1.48 -0.20
C LEU A 146 -26.22 -1.58 1.18
N ILE A 147 -25.48 -1.08 2.17
CA ILE A 147 -25.86 -1.04 3.57
C ILE A 147 -25.83 0.42 3.98
N ALA A 148 -27.00 1.04 4.03
CA ALA A 148 -27.10 2.43 4.46
C ALA A 148 -27.00 2.53 5.97
N CYS A 149 -26.05 3.32 6.41
CA CYS A 149 -25.88 3.74 7.78
C CYS A 149 -26.22 5.22 7.88
N LYS A 150 -26.53 5.71 9.08
CA LYS A 150 -26.87 7.12 9.36
C LYS A 150 -25.94 8.18 8.74
N THR A 151 -24.66 7.85 8.54
CA THR A 151 -23.64 8.79 8.05
C THR A 151 -23.06 8.47 6.67
N LYS A 152 -23.27 7.24 6.17
CA LYS A 152 -22.64 6.73 4.95
C LYS A 152 -23.32 5.47 4.45
N VAL A 153 -23.18 5.17 3.17
CA VAL A 153 -23.63 3.91 2.58
C VAL A 153 -22.41 3.04 2.31
N LEU A 154 -22.38 1.87 2.92
CA LEU A 154 -21.32 0.90 2.70
C LEU A 154 -21.70 -0.05 1.56
N VAL A 155 -20.77 -0.31 0.65
CA VAL A 155 -20.95 -1.24 -0.47
C VAL A 155 -20.03 -2.44 -0.28
N ILE A 156 -20.61 -3.62 -0.11
CA ILE A 156 -19.89 -4.90 0.07
C ILE A 156 -20.28 -5.92 -1.01
N SER A 157 -19.53 -7.02 -1.13
CA SER A 157 -19.86 -8.10 -2.08
C SER A 157 -19.70 -9.49 -1.46
N PRO A 158 -20.65 -9.95 -0.63
CA PRO A 158 -20.62 -11.31 -0.09
C PRO A 158 -20.79 -12.34 -1.21
N ALA A 159 -20.10 -13.48 -1.11
CA ALA A 159 -20.21 -14.56 -2.10
C ALA A 159 -21.61 -15.21 -2.12
N ASP A 160 -22.26 -15.32 -0.95
CA ASP A 160 -23.65 -15.76 -0.82
C ASP A 160 -24.55 -14.59 -0.41
N LEU A 161 -25.01 -13.85 -1.42
CA LEU A 161 -25.93 -12.72 -1.26
C LEU A 161 -27.22 -13.10 -0.53
N LYS A 162 -27.83 -14.22 -0.93
CA LYS A 162 -29.14 -14.65 -0.40
C LYS A 162 -29.01 -15.11 1.04
N GLY A 163 -27.95 -15.84 1.37
CA GLY A 163 -27.64 -16.22 2.76
C GLY A 163 -27.42 -15.00 3.63
N PHE A 164 -26.65 -14.02 3.15
CA PHE A 164 -26.39 -12.77 3.87
C PHE A 164 -27.68 -12.02 4.21
N GLN A 165 -28.58 -11.81 3.24
CA GLN A 165 -29.86 -11.13 3.45
C GLN A 165 -30.77 -11.87 4.44
N ARG A 166 -30.87 -13.21 4.33
CA ARG A 166 -31.69 -14.02 5.26
C ARG A 166 -31.19 -13.91 6.69
N THR A 167 -29.88 -14.00 6.88
CA THR A 167 -29.26 -13.90 8.20
C THR A 167 -29.43 -12.49 8.78
N PHE A 168 -29.28 -11.45 7.96
CA PHE A 168 -29.53 -10.07 8.37
C PHE A 168 -30.97 -9.85 8.85
N ASN A 169 -31.96 -10.25 8.04
CA ASN A 169 -33.37 -10.10 8.39
C ASN A 169 -33.71 -10.84 9.69
N ARG A 170 -33.19 -12.06 9.87
CA ARG A 170 -33.35 -12.83 11.11
C ARG A 170 -32.80 -12.08 12.33
N PHE A 171 -31.63 -11.45 12.22
CA PHE A 171 -31.04 -10.71 13.34
C PHE A 171 -31.77 -9.39 13.63
N ILE A 172 -32.25 -8.69 12.60
CA ILE A 172 -33.10 -7.51 12.76
C ILE A 172 -34.41 -7.86 13.48
N GLU A 173 -35.07 -8.97 13.09
CA GLU A 173 -36.31 -9.45 13.72
C GLU A 173 -36.12 -9.76 15.22
N MET A 174 -34.94 -10.21 15.63
CA MET A 174 -34.64 -10.54 17.02
C MET A 174 -34.26 -9.33 17.88
N GLY A 175 -33.93 -8.19 17.27
CA GLY A 175 -33.47 -6.98 17.95
C GLY A 175 -32.09 -7.12 18.63
N SER A 176 -31.44 -5.96 18.80
CA SER A 176 -30.17 -5.81 19.55
C SER A 176 -30.47 -5.67 21.04
N ILE A 177 -29.70 -6.39 21.88
CA ILE A 177 -29.85 -6.37 23.34
C ILE A 177 -28.74 -5.53 23.99
N ALA A 178 -27.57 -5.41 23.34
CA ALA A 178 -26.42 -4.65 23.83
C ALA A 178 -25.66 -3.98 22.66
N PRO A 179 -26.05 -2.75 22.25
CA PRO A 179 -25.43 -2.09 21.11
C PRO A 179 -23.91 -1.96 21.26
N ILE A 180 -23.19 -2.44 20.25
CA ILE A 180 -21.76 -2.15 20.11
C ILE A 180 -21.54 -0.66 19.81
N GLN A 181 -20.39 -0.12 20.19
CA GLN A 181 -19.99 1.20 19.75
C GLN A 181 -19.47 1.13 18.31
N PRO A 182 -19.80 2.09 17.44
CA PRO A 182 -19.24 2.15 16.11
C PRO A 182 -17.72 2.30 16.19
N HIS A 183 -16.98 1.37 15.58
CA HIS A 183 -15.51 1.37 15.58
C HIS A 183 -14.98 1.21 14.16
N SER A 184 -14.15 2.16 13.71
CA SER A 184 -13.49 2.09 12.40
C SER A 184 -11.99 2.21 12.60
N ALA A 185 -11.26 1.14 12.32
CA ALA A 185 -9.80 1.13 12.29
C ALA A 185 -9.34 0.86 10.87
N ASN A 186 -8.71 1.85 10.22
CA ASN A 186 -8.37 1.76 8.81
C ASN A 186 -6.89 2.07 8.58
N VAL A 187 -6.10 1.05 8.19
CA VAL A 187 -4.68 1.20 7.87
C VAL A 187 -4.46 1.83 6.49
N GLU A 188 -5.42 1.73 5.58
CA GLU A 188 -5.36 2.40 4.28
C GLU A 188 -5.51 3.94 4.43
N LEU A 189 -6.22 4.40 5.47
CA LEU A 189 -6.18 5.81 5.90
C LEU A 189 -4.79 6.27 6.32
N LEU A 190 -3.90 5.36 6.70
CA LEU A 190 -2.54 5.68 7.13
C LEU A 190 -1.66 5.98 5.91
N LEU A 191 -1.65 5.10 4.89
CA LEU A 191 -0.92 5.36 3.64
C LEU A 191 -1.51 6.56 2.89
N THR A 192 -2.84 6.61 2.74
CA THR A 192 -3.49 7.78 2.12
C THR A 192 -3.33 9.02 2.98
N GLY A 193 -3.24 8.89 4.30
CA GLY A 193 -2.92 9.97 5.23
C GLY A 193 -1.53 10.54 5.01
N ILE A 194 -0.51 9.68 4.89
CA ILE A 194 0.88 10.08 4.57
C ILE A 194 0.95 10.77 3.20
N LEU A 195 0.24 10.23 2.19
CA LEU A 195 0.24 10.80 0.83
C LEU A 195 -0.59 12.09 0.70
N LYS A 196 -1.64 12.26 1.50
CA LYS A 196 -2.44 13.49 1.55
C LYS A 196 -1.72 14.59 2.34
N ASP A 197 -0.97 14.21 3.37
CA ASP A 197 -0.18 15.14 4.17
C ASP A 197 0.96 15.73 3.32
N LYS A 198 0.99 17.07 3.24
CA LYS A 198 1.96 17.78 2.39
C LYS A 198 3.40 17.50 2.81
N TYR A 199 3.68 17.44 4.12
CA TYR A 199 5.04 17.28 4.64
C TYR A 199 5.50 15.83 4.51
N ALA A 200 4.68 14.88 4.98
CA ALA A 200 5.03 13.47 4.89
C ALA A 200 5.20 13.03 3.43
N ARG A 201 4.32 13.46 2.52
CA ARG A 201 4.47 13.23 1.08
C ARG A 201 5.74 13.88 0.51
N SER A 202 5.99 15.16 0.81
CA SER A 202 7.11 15.87 0.20
C SER A 202 8.45 15.28 0.63
N PHE A 203 8.59 14.89 1.90
CA PHE A 203 9.83 14.29 2.40
C PHE A 203 10.05 12.88 1.85
N THR A 204 9.02 12.02 1.89
CA THR A 204 9.13 10.66 1.34
C THR A 204 9.39 10.64 -0.16
N LEU A 205 8.65 11.42 -0.95
CA LEU A 205 8.89 11.53 -2.39
C LEU A 205 10.24 12.20 -2.68
N GLY A 206 10.62 13.22 -1.91
CA GLY A 206 11.91 13.89 -2.06
C GLY A 206 13.09 12.94 -1.84
N ALA A 207 13.06 12.15 -0.77
CA ALA A 207 14.09 11.17 -0.47
C ALA A 207 14.13 10.02 -1.51
N MET A 208 12.98 9.62 -2.03
CA MET A 208 12.89 8.63 -3.11
C MET A 208 13.48 9.16 -4.42
N VAL A 209 13.14 10.39 -4.81
CA VAL A 209 13.71 11.05 -6.00
C VAL A 209 15.21 11.25 -5.84
N LEU A 210 15.69 11.68 -4.67
CA LEU A 210 17.11 11.84 -4.40
C LEU A 210 17.85 10.49 -4.45
N SER A 211 17.28 9.41 -3.90
CA SER A 211 17.89 8.08 -3.95
C SER A 211 17.94 7.50 -5.37
N ILE A 212 16.89 7.75 -6.18
CA ILE A 212 16.89 7.39 -7.61
C ILE A 212 17.89 8.25 -8.38
N GLY A 213 17.96 9.55 -8.08
CA GLY A 213 18.93 10.47 -8.68
C GLY A 213 20.38 10.07 -8.35
N LEU A 214 20.63 9.65 -7.11
CA LEU A 214 21.91 9.11 -6.66
C LEU A 214 22.28 7.84 -7.45
N LEU A 215 21.32 6.92 -7.57
CA LEU A 215 21.52 5.70 -8.34
C LEU A 215 21.87 6.00 -9.80
N LEU A 216 21.14 6.93 -10.43
CA LEU A 216 21.41 7.37 -11.81
C LEU A 216 22.78 8.05 -11.92
N ALA A 217 23.15 8.92 -10.97
CA ALA A 217 24.43 9.61 -10.97
C ALA A 217 25.61 8.64 -10.88
N VAL A 218 25.59 7.72 -9.90
CA VAL A 218 26.60 6.65 -9.78
C VAL A 218 26.67 5.83 -11.06
N SER A 219 25.51 5.50 -11.61
CA SER A 219 25.38 4.71 -12.82
C SER A 219 26.04 5.37 -14.03
N PHE A 220 25.98 6.70 -14.18
CA PHE A 220 26.68 7.41 -15.26
C PHE A 220 28.20 7.54 -15.04
N ILE A 221 28.67 7.48 -13.79
CA ILE A 221 30.09 7.65 -13.46
C ILE A 221 30.88 6.37 -13.69
N ILE A 222 30.31 5.21 -13.33
CA ILE A 222 31.00 3.92 -13.41
C ILE A 222 31.55 3.61 -14.82
N PRO A 223 30.81 3.84 -15.93
CA PRO A 223 31.34 3.58 -17.26
C PRO A 223 32.47 4.51 -17.69
N VAL A 224 32.59 5.68 -17.06
CA VAL A 224 33.52 6.75 -17.46
C VAL A 224 34.83 6.68 -16.68
N ARG A 225 34.83 6.11 -15.47
CA ARG A 225 36.02 5.94 -14.63
C ARG A 225 36.12 4.51 -14.15
N ASP A 226 37.27 3.87 -14.32
CA ASP A 226 37.49 2.48 -13.88
C ASP A 226 37.89 2.38 -12.39
N THR A 227 38.49 3.44 -11.83
CA THR A 227 38.93 3.49 -10.43
C THR A 227 38.58 4.81 -9.76
N ILE A 228 38.22 4.75 -8.47
CA ILE A 228 37.85 5.90 -7.64
C ILE A 228 38.45 5.71 -6.26
N THR A 229 38.96 6.80 -5.70
CA THR A 229 39.58 6.85 -4.37
C THR A 229 38.51 6.90 -3.27
N LEU A 230 37.91 5.75 -2.96
CA LEU A 230 37.04 5.58 -1.78
C LEU A 230 37.89 5.34 -0.52
N GLY A 231 38.48 6.41 0.00
CA GLY A 231 39.25 6.36 1.25
C GLY A 231 39.59 7.74 1.78
N PHE A 232 39.55 7.90 3.10
CA PHE A 232 40.02 9.10 3.79
C PHE A 232 41.32 8.74 4.53
N ASN A 233 42.47 9.08 3.94
CA ASN A 233 43.76 8.91 4.60
C ASN A 233 44.42 10.28 4.86
N PRO A 234 44.28 10.84 6.09
CA PRO A 234 44.89 12.12 6.44
C PRO A 234 46.42 12.03 6.61
N ALA A 235 47.01 10.82 6.61
CA ALA A 235 48.44 10.59 6.81
C ALA A 235 49.27 10.46 5.51
N ALA A 236 48.68 10.72 4.34
CA ALA A 236 49.36 10.76 3.05
C ALA A 236 50.14 9.48 2.65
N GLU A 237 49.70 8.30 3.08
CA GLU A 237 50.06 7.05 2.42
C GLU A 237 49.04 6.74 1.33
N ALA A 238 49.54 6.25 0.19
CA ALA A 238 48.84 6.11 -1.09
C ALA A 238 47.35 5.76 -0.92
N ILE A 239 46.49 6.66 -1.40
CA ILE A 239 45.05 6.46 -1.33
C ILE A 239 44.70 5.26 -2.20
N GLU A 240 44.25 4.17 -1.58
CA GLU A 240 43.94 2.93 -2.26
C GLU A 240 42.81 3.16 -3.26
N SER A 241 43.14 3.03 -4.55
CA SER A 241 42.18 3.22 -5.63
C SER A 241 41.27 2.00 -5.69
N SER A 242 39.99 2.21 -5.40
CA SER A 242 38.97 1.15 -5.44
C SER A 242 38.32 1.08 -6.82
N PRO A 243 37.87 -0.10 -7.25
CA PRO A 243 37.01 -0.21 -8.44
C PRO A 243 35.76 0.65 -8.28
N SER A 244 35.36 1.35 -9.35
CA SER A 244 34.18 2.23 -9.37
C SER A 244 32.88 1.53 -9.02
N ASP A 245 32.82 0.21 -9.22
CA ASP A 245 31.69 -0.66 -8.89
C ASP A 245 31.26 -0.56 -7.43
N ARG A 246 32.21 -0.26 -6.53
CA ARG A 246 31.92 -0.06 -5.10
C ARG A 246 31.01 1.14 -4.86
N LEU A 247 30.89 2.09 -5.79
CA LEU A 247 29.94 3.20 -5.68
C LEU A 247 28.49 2.74 -5.63
N LEU A 248 28.16 1.56 -6.18
CA LEU A 248 26.79 1.01 -6.11
C LEU A 248 26.34 0.73 -4.68
N LEU A 249 27.26 0.61 -3.72
CA LEU A 249 26.92 0.51 -2.31
C LEU A 249 26.21 1.76 -1.81
N LEU A 250 26.56 2.96 -2.28
CA LEU A 250 25.95 4.22 -1.85
C LEU A 250 24.43 4.27 -2.11
N PRO A 251 23.93 4.10 -3.36
CA PRO A 251 22.50 4.08 -3.61
C PRO A 251 21.82 2.87 -2.98
N LEU A 252 22.49 1.72 -2.85
CA LEU A 252 21.93 0.56 -2.16
C LEU A 252 21.67 0.86 -0.67
N PHE A 253 22.64 1.44 0.03
CA PHE A 253 22.48 1.87 1.43
C PHE A 253 21.44 2.97 1.57
N SER A 254 21.40 3.92 0.63
CA SER A 254 20.39 4.97 0.59
C SER A 254 18.97 4.40 0.49
N LEU A 255 18.75 3.46 -0.42
CA LEU A 255 17.45 2.80 -0.59
C LEU A 255 17.05 1.96 0.63
N LEU A 256 18.01 1.25 1.24
CA LEU A 256 17.76 0.46 2.45
C LEU A 256 17.36 1.36 3.63
N MET A 257 18.05 2.48 3.82
CA MET A 257 17.71 3.43 4.89
C MET A 257 16.41 4.15 4.61
N LEU A 258 16.14 4.54 3.35
CA LEU A 258 14.84 5.08 2.95
C LEU A 258 13.69 4.13 3.33
N PHE A 259 13.87 2.83 3.12
CA PHE A 259 12.87 1.83 3.48
C PHE A 259 12.65 1.76 5.01
N LEU A 260 13.74 1.75 5.79
CA LEU A 260 13.67 1.72 7.25
C LEU A 260 13.01 2.99 7.82
N ASP A 261 13.41 4.17 7.32
CA ASP A 261 12.83 5.44 7.72
C ASP A 261 11.37 5.56 7.31
N ALA A 262 10.99 5.07 6.12
CA ALA A 262 9.60 5.03 5.70
C ALA A 262 8.75 4.14 6.62
N ALA A 263 9.26 2.97 7.01
CA ALA A 263 8.58 2.05 7.92
C ALA A 263 8.44 2.65 9.34
N ALA A 264 9.51 3.21 9.88
CA ALA A 264 9.51 3.86 11.19
C ALA A 264 8.61 5.10 11.20
N GLY A 265 8.74 5.97 10.20
CA GLY A 265 7.91 7.16 10.02
C GLY A 265 6.43 6.82 9.94
N ALA A 266 6.05 5.77 9.18
CA ALA A 266 4.68 5.29 9.10
C ALA A 266 4.16 4.74 10.45
N TYR A 267 4.99 4.02 11.19
CA TYR A 267 4.62 3.52 12.53
C TYR A 267 4.30 4.65 13.51
N PHE A 268 5.13 5.70 13.54
CA PHE A 268 4.89 6.87 14.41
C PHE A 268 3.73 7.73 13.91
N PHE A 269 3.50 7.81 12.59
CA PHE A 269 2.36 8.53 12.02
C PHE A 269 1.02 7.96 12.51
N ARG A 270 0.99 6.66 12.84
CA ARG A 270 -0.19 5.98 13.40
C ARG A 270 -0.57 6.43 14.80
N LYS A 271 0.41 6.83 15.63
CA LYS A 271 0.18 7.12 17.05
C LYS A 271 -0.27 8.57 17.22
N GLU A 272 -1.40 8.77 17.90
CA GLU A 272 -1.86 10.11 18.27
C GLU A 272 -0.80 10.83 19.12
N GLY A 273 -0.55 12.10 18.81
CA GLY A 273 0.49 12.92 19.47
C GLY A 273 1.92 12.77 18.94
N PHE A 274 2.25 11.75 18.14
CA PHE A 274 3.62 11.49 17.64
C PHE A 274 3.86 11.96 16.19
N ARG A 275 2.95 12.76 15.61
CA ARG A 275 3.09 13.23 14.21
C ARG A 275 4.36 14.04 13.97
N THR A 276 4.75 14.89 14.91
CA THR A 276 5.99 15.67 14.79
C THR A 276 7.22 14.77 14.69
N ALA A 277 7.29 13.70 15.50
CA ALA A 277 8.37 12.72 15.44
C ALA A 277 8.39 11.97 14.09
N SER A 278 7.22 11.62 13.56
CA SER A 278 7.10 11.03 12.22
C SER A 278 7.65 11.94 11.13
N TYR A 279 7.36 13.25 11.17
CA TYR A 279 7.92 14.20 10.20
C TYR A 279 9.44 14.34 10.31
N PHE A 280 10.02 14.29 11.52
CA PHE A 280 11.48 14.29 11.67
C PHE A 280 12.13 13.05 11.05
N ILE A 281 11.50 11.87 11.19
CA ILE A 281 11.99 10.63 10.56
C ILE A 281 11.86 10.71 9.03
N PHE A 282 10.75 11.23 8.51
CA PHE A 282 10.65 11.43 7.07
C PHE A 282 11.68 12.47 6.57
N ALA A 283 11.94 13.53 7.33
CA ALA A 283 12.96 14.50 6.99
C ALA A 283 14.39 13.92 7.04
N SER A 284 14.69 13.03 8.00
CA SER A 284 16.01 12.40 8.10
C SER A 284 16.33 11.52 6.89
N SER A 285 15.30 10.94 6.26
CA SER A 285 15.48 10.13 5.05
C SER A 285 16.08 10.89 3.85
N LEU A 286 16.08 12.23 3.87
CA LEU A 286 16.74 13.05 2.84
C LEU A 286 18.24 13.20 3.06
N ILE A 287 18.71 13.11 4.31
CA ILE A 287 20.09 13.46 4.69
C ILE A 287 21.08 12.52 4.00
N LEU A 288 20.78 11.23 4.02
CA LEU A 288 21.65 10.18 3.51
C LEU A 288 21.86 10.26 1.98
N PRO A 289 20.80 10.29 1.14
CA PRO A 289 20.99 10.46 -0.30
C PRO A 289 21.62 11.81 -0.67
N LEU A 290 21.31 12.88 0.06
CA LEU A 290 21.90 14.20 -0.18
C LEU A 290 23.40 14.21 0.12
N SER A 291 23.81 13.62 1.25
CA SER A 291 25.22 13.47 1.64
C SER A 291 26.00 12.66 0.61
N PHE A 292 25.42 11.55 0.13
CA PHE A 292 26.05 10.72 -0.90
C PHE A 292 26.14 11.43 -2.27
N LEU A 293 25.14 12.21 -2.65
CA LEU A 293 25.22 13.06 -3.84
C LEU A 293 26.33 14.12 -3.73
N LEU A 294 26.46 14.77 -2.57
CA LEU A 294 27.55 15.73 -2.32
C LEU A 294 28.92 15.07 -2.36
N LEU A 295 29.04 13.87 -1.77
CA LEU A 295 30.26 13.08 -1.80
C LEU A 295 30.66 12.75 -3.25
N ILE A 296 29.71 12.31 -4.08
CA ILE A 296 29.97 12.05 -5.50
C ILE A 296 30.36 13.33 -6.23
N PHE A 297 29.67 14.44 -5.98
CA PHE A 297 29.99 15.73 -6.59
C PHE A 297 31.45 16.13 -6.31
N PHE A 298 31.92 15.94 -5.08
CA PHE A 298 33.32 16.22 -4.70
C PHE A 298 34.33 15.27 -5.35
N PHE A 299 33.95 14.04 -5.67
CA PHE A 299 34.85 13.09 -6.35
C PHE A 299 34.91 13.27 -7.87
N VAL A 300 33.86 13.83 -8.47
CA VAL A 300 33.78 14.03 -9.92
C VAL A 300 34.42 15.35 -10.36
N LEU A 301 34.29 16.41 -9.54
CA LEU A 301 34.88 17.73 -9.76
C LEU A 301 36.35 17.78 -9.30
#